data_AF-A0A6V7U600-F1
#
_entry.id   AF-A0A6V7U600-F1
#
_cell.length_a   1.000
_cell.length_b   1.000
_cell.length_c   1.000
_cell.angle_alpha   90.00
_cell.angle_beta   90.00
_cell.angle_gamma   90.00
#
_symmetry.space_group_name_H-M   'P 1'
#
loop_
_entity.id
_entity.type
_entity.pdbx_description
1 polymer ?
#
loop_
_entity_poly.entity_id
_entity_poly.type
_entity_poly.pdbx_seq_one_letter_code
_entity_poly.pdbx_strand_id
1 'polypeptide(L)'
;MDRASKMSLLELYRPEPSTIKTKGHKLLKDASVNKGLSFTLSERVYLGLDGLMPQTCITQSKQCSSSIKKLRAQPDDMAKFIFLEALKERDEKLFYRLMREYPDELLPIVYTPTVGDACLQFEYRYPKALFISIKDNNISKIYQILSNWKYQDVRAIVVTDGERILGLGDLGIQGIEIPVGKLALYVALGEFSLVGVCLYNWMLERITRSFWLIQIMLDLNKKEYGGRI
;
A
#
# COMPACT_ATOMS: atom_id res chain seq x y z
N MET A 1 -21.69 -11.63 30.73
CA MET A 1 -21.65 -12.39 29.46
C MET A 1 -21.19 -13.80 29.77
N ASP A 2 -22.03 -14.80 29.50
CA ASP A 2 -21.68 -16.21 29.68
C ASP A 2 -20.66 -16.68 28.60
N ARG A 3 -20.11 -17.89 28.79
CA ARG A 3 -19.08 -18.45 27.90
C ARG A 3 -19.58 -18.76 26.48
N ALA A 4 -20.84 -19.17 26.34
CA ALA A 4 -21.46 -19.42 25.04
C ALA A 4 -21.69 -18.12 24.28
N SER A 5 -22.14 -17.06 24.96
CA SER A 5 -22.25 -15.71 24.41
C SER A 5 -20.89 -15.13 23.98
N LYS A 6 -19.81 -15.41 24.71
CA LYS A 6 -18.45 -15.03 24.26
C LYS A 6 -18.02 -15.79 23.02
N MET A 7 -18.33 -17.09 22.93
CA MET A 7 -17.97 -17.92 21.79
C MET A 7 -18.72 -17.49 20.53
N SER A 8 -20.02 -17.21 20.63
CA SER A 8 -20.83 -16.76 19.49
C SER A 8 -20.35 -15.42 18.94
N LEU A 9 -19.95 -14.48 19.80
CA LEU A 9 -19.36 -13.22 19.34
C LEU A 9 -17.99 -13.42 18.69
N LEU A 10 -17.16 -14.34 19.21
CA LEU A 10 -15.87 -14.65 18.58
C LEU A 10 -16.05 -15.28 17.19
N GLU A 11 -17.02 -16.17 17.02
CA GLU A 11 -17.36 -16.75 15.71
C GLU A 11 -17.90 -15.68 14.76
N LEU A 12 -18.73 -14.77 15.24
CA LEU A 12 -19.32 -13.71 14.41
C LEU A 12 -18.30 -12.68 13.91
N TYR A 13 -17.32 -12.31 14.74
CA TYR A 13 -16.35 -11.25 14.42
C TYR A 13 -14.97 -11.75 13.97
N ARG A 14 -14.72 -13.06 13.98
CA ARG A 14 -13.45 -13.62 13.52
C ARG A 14 -13.28 -13.38 12.01
N PRO A 15 -12.09 -12.97 11.55
CA PRO A 15 -11.81 -12.93 10.13
C PRO A 15 -11.80 -14.35 9.53
N GLU A 16 -12.59 -14.53 8.46
CA GLU A 16 -12.66 -15.80 7.75
C GLU A 16 -11.39 -16.07 6.93
N PRO A 17 -10.86 -17.32 6.95
CA PRO A 17 -9.70 -17.67 6.13
C PRO A 17 -10.00 -17.54 4.63
N SER A 18 -9.18 -16.77 3.92
CA SER A 18 -9.22 -16.71 2.45
C SER A 18 -8.22 -17.69 1.83
N THR A 19 -8.68 -18.58 0.95
CA THR A 19 -7.82 -19.52 0.23
C THR A 19 -7.01 -18.81 -0.86
N ILE A 20 -5.69 -19.03 -0.87
CA ILE A 20 -4.79 -18.45 -1.89
C ILE A 20 -5.01 -19.18 -3.23
N LYS A 21 -5.32 -18.40 -4.28
CA LYS A 21 -5.57 -18.94 -5.64
C LYS A 21 -4.30 -19.07 -6.47
N THR A 22 -3.27 -18.26 -6.19
CA THR A 22 -2.00 -18.24 -6.92
C THR A 22 -1.02 -19.26 -6.34
N LYS A 23 -0.10 -19.77 -7.18
CA LYS A 23 0.92 -20.75 -6.80
C LYS A 23 2.26 -20.45 -7.48
N GLY A 24 3.33 -21.08 -6.99
CA GLY A 24 4.66 -21.01 -7.56
C GLY A 24 5.21 -19.59 -7.66
N HIS A 25 5.90 -19.30 -8.75
CA HIS A 25 6.53 -18.00 -8.98
C HIS A 25 5.54 -16.82 -9.00
N LYS A 26 4.28 -17.05 -9.39
CA LYS A 26 3.24 -15.98 -9.36
C LYS A 26 2.89 -15.58 -7.93
N LEU A 27 2.86 -16.54 -7.00
CA LEU A 27 2.63 -16.26 -5.59
C LEU A 27 3.77 -15.43 -4.99
N LEU A 28 5.02 -15.75 -5.34
CA LEU A 28 6.20 -15.01 -4.82
C LEU A 28 6.27 -13.57 -5.30
N LYS A 29 5.61 -13.24 -6.41
CA LYS A 29 5.47 -11.86 -6.92
C LYS A 29 4.34 -11.07 -6.29
N ASP A 30 3.44 -11.73 -5.56
CA ASP A 30 2.31 -11.08 -4.91
C ASP A 30 2.67 -10.75 -3.45
N ALA A 31 3.02 -9.49 -3.20
CA ALA A 31 3.44 -8.99 -1.90
C ALA A 31 2.43 -9.24 -0.76
N SER A 32 1.13 -9.35 -1.09
CA SER A 32 0.06 -9.50 -0.10
C SER A 32 0.01 -10.91 0.52
N VAL A 33 0.48 -11.91 -0.23
CA VAL A 33 0.49 -13.32 0.19
C VAL A 33 1.89 -13.89 0.39
N ASN A 34 2.92 -13.26 -0.19
CA ASN A 34 4.30 -13.66 -0.02
C ASN A 34 4.72 -13.53 1.46
N LYS A 35 5.41 -14.56 1.97
CA LYS A 35 6.00 -14.60 3.32
C LYS A 35 7.53 -14.69 3.28
N GLY A 36 8.12 -14.70 2.09
CA GLY A 36 9.54 -15.00 1.90
C GLY A 36 9.93 -16.33 2.56
N LEU A 37 10.97 -16.31 3.39
CA LEU A 37 11.48 -17.51 4.08
C LEU A 37 10.60 -17.98 5.25
N SER A 38 9.52 -17.27 5.58
CA SER A 38 8.53 -17.70 6.58
C SER A 38 7.55 -18.75 6.10
N PHE A 39 7.57 -19.14 4.82
CA PHE A 39 6.84 -20.33 4.40
C PHE A 39 7.42 -21.58 5.06
N THR A 40 6.57 -22.36 5.70
CA THR A 40 6.88 -23.70 6.22
C THR A 40 7.12 -24.67 5.06
N LEU A 41 7.84 -25.78 5.32
CA LEU A 41 8.11 -26.79 4.30
C LEU A 41 6.82 -27.34 3.68
N SER A 42 5.79 -27.59 4.51
CA SER A 42 4.49 -28.08 4.06
C SER A 42 3.77 -27.06 3.17
N GLU A 43 3.78 -25.77 3.52
CA GLU A 43 3.23 -24.71 2.66
C GLU A 43 3.96 -24.66 1.32
N ARG A 44 5.29 -24.81 1.30
CA ARG A 44 6.07 -24.77 0.06
C ARG A 44 5.71 -25.89 -0.89
N VAL A 45 5.55 -27.12 -0.39
CA VAL A 45 5.10 -28.25 -1.20
C VAL A 45 3.69 -27.98 -1.74
N TYR A 46 2.76 -27.56 -0.88
CA TYR A 46 1.35 -27.33 -1.26
C TYR A 46 1.17 -26.19 -2.28
N LEU A 47 1.96 -25.12 -2.12
CA LEU A 47 1.91 -23.92 -2.96
C LEU A 47 2.86 -23.98 -4.16
N GLY A 48 3.61 -25.08 -4.34
CA GLY A 48 4.54 -25.26 -5.47
C GLY A 48 5.74 -24.31 -5.41
N LEU A 49 6.25 -24.03 -4.22
CA LEU A 49 7.39 -23.14 -3.96
C LEU A 49 8.71 -23.89 -3.73
N ASP A 50 8.65 -25.23 -3.64
CA ASP A 50 9.84 -26.05 -3.45
C ASP A 50 10.81 -25.86 -4.63
N GLY A 51 12.11 -25.73 -4.32
CA GLY A 51 13.15 -25.38 -5.31
C GLY A 51 13.21 -23.91 -5.74
N LEU A 52 12.21 -23.08 -5.42
CA LEU A 52 12.22 -21.63 -5.76
C LEU A 52 12.86 -20.75 -4.67
N MET A 53 13.22 -21.35 -3.54
CA MET A 53 13.81 -20.65 -2.39
C MET A 53 14.71 -21.60 -1.58
N PRO A 54 15.69 -21.08 -0.81
CA PRO A 54 16.53 -21.89 0.06
C PRO A 54 15.70 -22.71 1.06
N GLN A 55 16.13 -23.94 1.39
CA GLN A 55 15.40 -24.83 2.31
C GLN A 55 15.23 -24.28 3.74
N THR A 56 15.98 -23.25 4.11
CA THR A 56 15.87 -22.60 5.41
C THR A 56 14.48 -21.97 5.61
N CYS A 57 13.82 -22.34 6.70
CA CYS A 57 12.60 -21.69 7.20
C CYS A 57 12.96 -20.76 8.36
N ILE A 58 12.49 -19.51 8.31
CA ILE A 58 12.79 -18.49 9.31
C ILE A 58 11.47 -17.89 9.80
N THR A 59 11.29 -17.74 11.10
CA THR A 59 10.09 -17.12 11.68
C THR A 59 9.97 -15.64 11.29
N GLN A 60 8.74 -15.13 11.27
CA GLN A 60 8.49 -13.73 10.91
C GLN A 60 9.23 -12.76 11.84
N SER A 61 9.35 -13.08 13.14
CA SER A 61 10.11 -12.28 14.11
C SER A 61 11.60 -12.21 13.75
N LYS A 62 12.20 -13.33 13.30
CA LYS A 62 13.59 -13.36 12.84
C LYS A 62 13.78 -12.60 11.52
N GLN A 63 12.83 -12.67 10.59
CA GLN A 63 12.83 -11.83 9.39
C GLN A 63 12.75 -10.33 9.76
N CYS A 64 11.86 -9.97 10.69
CA CYS A 64 11.72 -8.61 11.21
C CYS A 64 13.06 -8.09 11.79
N SER A 65 13.65 -8.87 12.70
CA SER A 65 14.96 -8.58 13.32
C SER A 65 16.10 -8.46 12.30
N SER A 66 16.07 -9.26 11.24
CA SER A 66 17.08 -9.16 10.16
C SER A 66 16.87 -7.91 9.30
N SER A 67 15.61 -7.61 8.94
CA SER A 67 15.27 -6.46 8.12
C SER A 67 15.57 -5.14 8.82
N ILE A 68 15.26 -4.99 10.11
CA ILE A 68 15.57 -3.75 10.84
C ILE A 68 17.08 -3.51 10.95
N LYS A 69 17.89 -4.58 11.13
CA LYS A 69 19.36 -4.47 11.11
C LYS A 69 19.88 -3.97 9.77
N LYS A 70 19.33 -4.49 8.66
CA LYS A 70 19.70 -4.05 7.30
C LYS A 70 19.26 -2.61 7.03
N LEU A 71 18.11 -2.21 7.57
CA LEU A 71 17.62 -0.85 7.45
C LEU A 71 18.51 0.14 8.20
N ARG A 72 18.89 -0.17 9.45
CA ARG A 72 19.81 0.67 10.25
C ARG A 72 21.20 0.78 9.65
N ALA A 73 21.60 -0.19 8.82
CA ALA A 73 22.87 -0.18 8.11
C ALA A 73 22.83 0.62 6.79
N GLN A 74 21.67 1.15 6.39
CA GLN A 74 21.60 2.04 5.21
C GLN A 74 22.32 3.37 5.49
N PRO A 75 22.98 3.95 4.47
CA PRO A 75 23.84 5.12 4.65
C PRO A 75 23.10 6.39 5.06
N ASP A 76 21.86 6.57 4.57
CA ASP A 76 21.05 7.76 4.78
C ASP A 76 19.55 7.40 4.76
N ASP A 77 18.71 8.38 5.09
CA ASP A 77 17.27 8.19 5.22
C ASP A 77 16.58 7.94 3.86
N MET A 78 17.12 8.45 2.76
CA MET A 78 16.60 8.18 1.42
C MET A 78 16.87 6.72 1.03
N ALA A 79 18.05 6.19 1.32
CA ALA A 79 18.36 4.78 1.14
C ALA A 79 17.47 3.88 2.02
N LYS A 80 17.14 4.30 3.25
CA LYS A 80 16.15 3.62 4.09
C LYS A 80 14.76 3.64 3.46
N PHE A 81 14.33 4.77 2.91
CA PHE A 81 13.05 4.89 2.21
C PHE A 81 12.96 3.92 1.03
N ILE A 82 13.98 3.90 0.15
CA ILE A 82 14.05 2.99 -1.00
C ILE A 82 14.02 1.52 -0.54
N PHE A 83 14.74 1.20 0.53
CA PHE A 83 14.72 -0.15 1.11
C PHE A 83 13.31 -0.54 1.58
N LEU A 84 12.60 0.36 2.26
CA LEU A 84 11.25 0.13 2.76
C LEU A 84 10.22 0.01 1.63
N GLU A 85 10.35 0.82 0.59
CA GLU A 85 9.54 0.73 -0.62
C GLU A 85 9.70 -0.65 -1.28
N ALA A 86 10.94 -1.07 -1.52
CA ALA A 86 11.24 -2.39 -2.09
C ALA A 86 10.77 -3.55 -1.19
N LEU A 87 10.79 -3.36 0.13
CA LEU A 87 10.27 -4.34 1.07
C LEU A 87 8.74 -4.45 0.96
N LYS A 88 8.02 -3.32 0.93
CA LYS A 88 6.56 -3.29 0.80
C LYS A 88 6.08 -4.01 -0.46
N GLU A 89 6.78 -3.81 -1.58
CA GLU A 89 6.46 -4.46 -2.87
C GLU A 89 6.83 -5.95 -2.92
N ARG A 90 7.65 -6.44 -1.99
CA ARG A 90 8.03 -7.86 -1.92
C ARG A 90 7.24 -8.63 -0.87
N ASP A 91 7.06 -8.05 0.31
CA ASP A 91 6.46 -8.65 1.49
C ASP A 91 5.76 -7.56 2.31
N GLU A 92 4.50 -7.33 1.95
CA GLU A 92 3.67 -6.28 2.53
C GLU A 92 3.43 -6.51 4.03
N LYS A 93 3.28 -7.79 4.44
CA LYS A 93 3.08 -8.17 5.84
C LYS A 93 4.30 -7.85 6.69
N LEU A 94 5.50 -8.13 6.19
CA LEU A 94 6.75 -7.81 6.88
C LEU A 94 6.97 -6.31 6.97
N PHE A 95 6.64 -5.54 5.92
CA PHE A 95 6.67 -4.09 5.96
C PHE A 95 5.79 -3.52 7.08
N TYR A 96 4.51 -3.88 7.13
CA TYR A 96 3.61 -3.37 8.18
C TYR A 96 3.96 -3.92 9.57
N ARG A 97 4.53 -5.13 9.66
CA ARG A 97 5.06 -5.63 10.93
C ARG A 97 6.18 -4.73 11.46
N LEU A 98 7.13 -4.33 10.62
CA LEU A 98 8.19 -3.40 11.00
C LEU A 98 7.63 -2.05 11.44
N MET A 99 6.70 -1.47 10.67
CA MET A 99 6.06 -0.19 11.00
C MET A 99 5.39 -0.20 12.38
N ARG A 100 4.76 -1.32 12.76
CA ARG A 100 4.12 -1.48 14.07
C ARG A 100 5.11 -1.72 15.21
N GLU A 101 6.24 -2.37 14.93
CA GLU A 101 7.24 -2.71 15.93
C GLU A 101 8.23 -1.56 16.21
N TYR A 102 8.48 -0.71 15.21
CA TYR A 102 9.43 0.42 15.29
C TYR A 102 8.81 1.73 14.73
N PRO A 103 7.64 2.19 15.22
CA PRO A 103 6.96 3.36 14.66
C PRO A 103 7.82 4.63 14.76
N ASP A 104 8.45 4.89 15.92
CA ASP A 104 9.23 6.11 16.14
C ASP A 104 10.43 6.23 15.19
N GLU A 105 11.02 5.09 14.79
CA GLU A 105 12.16 5.04 13.86
C GLU A 105 11.72 5.11 12.40
N LEU A 106 10.56 4.54 12.06
CA LEU A 106 10.14 4.35 10.67
C LEU A 106 9.14 5.40 10.15
N LEU A 107 8.32 5.99 11.02
CA LEU A 107 7.44 7.09 10.66
C LEU A 107 8.16 8.27 9.98
N PRO A 108 9.30 8.77 10.51
CA PRO A 108 9.98 9.90 9.86
C PRO A 108 10.58 9.53 8.50
N ILE A 109 10.87 8.24 8.27
CA ILE A 109 11.38 7.74 7.00
C ILE A 109 10.24 7.58 5.98
N VAL A 110 9.13 6.93 6.35
CA VAL A 110 8.02 6.63 5.41
C VAL A 110 7.18 7.86 5.10
N TYR A 111 7.15 8.85 6.00
CA TYR A 111 6.41 10.08 5.82
C TYR A 111 7.32 11.28 6.06
N THR A 112 6.92 12.27 6.86
CA THR A 112 7.69 13.50 7.04
C THR A 112 8.86 13.32 8.00
N PRO A 113 10.08 13.80 7.66
CA PRO A 113 10.39 14.67 6.53
C PRO A 113 10.79 13.97 5.21
N THR A 114 11.27 12.72 5.26
CA THR A 114 11.94 12.03 4.14
C THR A 114 11.07 11.87 2.89
N VAL A 115 9.75 11.75 3.03
CA VAL A 115 8.82 11.66 1.90
C VAL A 115 8.87 12.89 1.00
N GLY A 116 9.22 14.06 1.54
CA GLY A 116 9.42 15.27 0.74
C GLY A 116 10.61 15.14 -0.21
N ASP A 117 11.74 14.62 0.28
CA ASP A 117 12.91 14.33 -0.54
C ASP A 117 12.63 13.22 -1.56
N ALA A 118 11.86 12.21 -1.15
CA ALA A 118 11.40 11.14 -2.03
C ALA A 118 10.50 11.66 -3.16
N CYS A 119 9.67 12.66 -2.90
CA CYS A 119 8.92 13.37 -3.95
C CYS A 119 9.90 14.03 -4.93
N LEU A 120 10.84 14.85 -4.45
CA LEU A 120 11.79 15.56 -5.33
C LEU A 120 12.63 14.62 -6.20
N GLN A 121 12.93 13.43 -5.69
CA GLN A 121 13.69 12.38 -6.39
C GLN A 121 12.79 11.30 -7.00
N PHE A 122 11.50 11.59 -7.20
CA PHE A 122 10.52 10.60 -7.63
C PHE A 122 10.91 9.93 -8.95
N GLU A 123 10.87 8.59 -8.93
CA GLU A 123 11.06 7.73 -10.08
C GLU A 123 9.97 6.67 -10.10
N TYR A 124 9.36 6.43 -11.27
CA TYR A 124 8.38 5.38 -11.42
C TYR A 124 9.03 3.99 -11.40
N ARG A 125 8.80 3.21 -10.35
CA ARG A 125 9.33 1.84 -10.18
C ARG A 125 8.26 0.76 -10.21
N TYR A 126 7.13 1.00 -9.55
CA TYR A 126 6.06 0.03 -9.33
C TYR A 126 4.67 0.68 -9.50
N PRO A 127 3.64 -0.07 -9.92
CA PRO A 127 2.27 0.44 -10.02
C PRO A 127 1.63 0.55 -8.63
N LYS A 128 2.06 1.54 -7.85
CA LYS A 128 1.64 1.78 -6.45
C LYS A 128 0.45 2.71 -6.31
N ALA A 129 0.03 3.35 -7.39
CA ALA A 129 -1.14 4.21 -7.47
C ALA A 129 -1.68 4.27 -8.89
N LEU A 130 -2.91 4.76 -9.02
CA LEU A 130 -3.46 5.18 -10.30
C LEU A 130 -3.00 6.61 -10.61
N PHE A 131 -2.96 6.93 -11.91
CA PHE A 131 -2.68 8.27 -12.41
C PHE A 131 -3.83 8.64 -13.34
N ILE A 132 -4.53 9.72 -13.04
CA ILE A 132 -5.69 10.18 -13.81
C ILE A 132 -5.44 11.63 -14.19
N SER A 133 -5.40 11.89 -15.49
CA SER A 133 -5.11 13.19 -16.06
C SER A 133 -6.40 13.94 -16.41
N ILE A 134 -6.30 15.25 -16.62
CA ILE A 134 -7.38 16.05 -17.22
C ILE A 134 -7.76 15.58 -18.63
N LYS A 135 -6.89 14.84 -19.33
CA LYS A 135 -7.21 14.19 -20.61
C LYS A 135 -8.19 13.03 -20.46
N ASP A 136 -8.31 12.47 -19.26
CA ASP A 136 -9.22 11.39 -18.91
C ASP A 136 -10.56 11.91 -18.38
N ASN A 137 -10.92 13.17 -18.64
CA ASN A 137 -12.09 13.88 -18.09
C ASN A 137 -13.45 13.38 -18.65
N ASN A 138 -13.69 12.08 -18.54
CA ASN A 138 -14.89 11.36 -18.91
C ASN A 138 -15.14 10.28 -17.84
N ILE A 139 -16.35 10.25 -17.27
CA ILE A 139 -16.75 9.32 -16.21
C ILE A 139 -16.46 7.87 -16.58
N SER A 140 -16.77 7.46 -17.81
CA SER A 140 -16.53 6.09 -18.28
C SER A 140 -15.04 5.77 -18.38
N LYS A 141 -14.21 6.75 -18.75
CA LYS A 141 -12.76 6.58 -18.85
C LYS A 141 -12.12 6.45 -17.46
N ILE A 142 -12.55 7.31 -16.52
CA ILE A 142 -12.11 7.25 -15.12
C ILE A 142 -12.51 5.91 -14.50
N TYR A 143 -13.75 5.47 -14.71
CA TYR A 143 -14.22 4.17 -14.25
C TYR A 143 -13.36 3.02 -14.80
N GLN A 144 -13.03 3.03 -16.10
CA GLN A 144 -12.11 2.04 -16.68
C GLN A 144 -10.72 2.06 -16.03
N ILE A 145 -10.20 3.24 -15.68
CA ILE A 145 -8.90 3.37 -14.99
C ILE A 145 -9.00 2.79 -13.57
N LEU A 146 -10.08 3.08 -12.84
CA LEU A 146 -10.33 2.53 -11.50
C LEU A 146 -10.46 1.00 -11.53
N SER A 147 -11.21 0.46 -12.50
CA SER A 147 -11.40 -0.98 -12.67
C SER A 147 -10.12 -1.75 -13.02
N ASN A 148 -9.06 -1.07 -13.47
CA ASN A 148 -7.74 -1.70 -13.67
C ASN A 148 -6.98 -1.95 -12.36
N TRP A 149 -7.45 -1.42 -11.23
CA TRP A 149 -6.80 -1.62 -9.95
C TRP A 149 -6.90 -3.07 -9.48
N LYS A 150 -5.79 -3.58 -8.90
CA LYS A 150 -5.69 -5.00 -8.52
C LYS A 150 -6.67 -5.42 -7.42
N TYR A 151 -7.13 -4.50 -6.59
CA TYR A 151 -8.07 -4.77 -5.49
C TYR A 151 -9.46 -4.22 -5.83
N GLN A 152 -10.49 -5.03 -5.55
CA GLN A 152 -11.88 -4.67 -5.85
C GLN A 152 -12.63 -4.10 -4.63
N ASP A 153 -12.22 -4.46 -3.40
CA ASP A 153 -12.78 -3.91 -2.16
C ASP A 153 -11.95 -2.71 -1.68
N VAL A 154 -12.16 -1.56 -2.33
CA VAL A 154 -11.49 -0.29 -1.99
C VAL A 154 -12.38 0.51 -1.04
N ARG A 155 -11.87 0.85 0.16
CA ARG A 155 -12.66 1.60 1.17
C ARG A 155 -12.07 2.93 1.59
N ALA A 156 -10.82 3.20 1.24
CA ALA A 156 -10.24 4.52 1.38
C ALA A 156 -9.49 4.89 0.12
N ILE A 157 -9.47 6.19 -0.16
CA ILE A 157 -8.79 6.81 -1.28
C ILE A 157 -8.14 8.08 -0.74
N VAL A 158 -6.83 8.25 -0.99
CA VAL A 158 -6.11 9.49 -0.67
C VAL A 158 -5.61 10.08 -1.97
N VAL A 159 -6.10 11.27 -2.30
CA VAL A 159 -5.82 11.98 -3.55
C VAL A 159 -4.94 13.19 -3.27
N THR A 160 -4.03 13.47 -4.20
CA THR A 160 -3.34 14.76 -4.33
C THR A 160 -3.40 15.18 -5.79
N ASP A 161 -3.26 16.46 -6.08
CA ASP A 161 -2.99 17.00 -7.42
C ASP A 161 -1.52 17.42 -7.60
N GLY A 162 -0.74 17.40 -6.52
CA GLY A 162 0.67 17.77 -6.52
C GLY A 162 0.94 19.26 -6.31
N GLU A 163 -0.08 20.12 -6.26
CA GLU A 163 0.08 21.59 -6.31
C GLU A 163 0.72 22.16 -5.03
N ARG A 164 0.47 21.51 -3.88
CA ARG A 164 0.98 21.97 -2.59
C ARG A 164 1.50 20.82 -1.74
N ILE A 165 2.68 20.34 -2.08
CA ILE A 165 3.38 19.32 -1.30
C ILE A 165 4.08 19.96 -0.12
N LEU A 166 3.43 19.91 1.05
CA LEU A 166 3.99 20.37 2.33
C LEU A 166 4.53 21.81 2.22
N GLY A 167 5.82 22.02 2.47
CA GLY A 167 6.53 23.28 2.27
C GLY A 167 7.36 23.35 0.98
N LEU A 168 7.26 22.35 0.10
CA LEU A 168 8.03 22.22 -1.14
C LEU A 168 7.35 22.89 -2.35
N GLY A 169 6.07 23.23 -2.23
CA GLY A 169 5.30 23.86 -3.30
C GLY A 169 4.72 22.84 -4.29
N ASP A 170 4.63 23.23 -5.56
CA ASP A 170 4.07 22.40 -6.63
C ASP A 170 5.11 21.43 -7.17
N LEU A 171 4.85 20.13 -6.99
CA LEU A 171 5.68 19.03 -7.50
C LEU A 171 4.95 18.22 -8.58
N GLY A 172 3.70 18.54 -8.91
CA GLY A 172 2.89 17.76 -9.85
C GLY A 172 2.93 16.25 -9.58
N ILE A 173 3.40 15.45 -10.54
CA ILE A 173 3.35 13.98 -10.47
C ILE A 173 4.25 13.43 -9.38
N GLN A 174 5.31 14.16 -9.07
CA GLN A 174 6.29 13.79 -8.06
C GLN A 174 5.67 13.81 -6.65
N GLY A 175 4.55 14.52 -6.46
CA GLY A 175 3.77 14.52 -5.23
C GLY A 175 3.10 13.19 -4.88
N ILE A 176 3.22 12.16 -5.74
CA ILE A 176 2.62 10.83 -5.56
C ILE A 176 3.06 10.09 -4.29
N GLU A 177 4.24 10.35 -3.76
CA GLU A 177 4.67 9.69 -2.51
C GLU A 177 3.82 10.11 -1.30
N ILE A 178 3.19 11.29 -1.36
CA ILE A 178 2.33 11.77 -0.26
C ILE A 178 1.11 10.88 -0.04
N PRO A 179 0.24 10.60 -1.04
CA PRO A 179 -0.89 9.69 -0.82
C PRO A 179 -0.42 8.27 -0.51
N VAL A 180 0.64 7.77 -1.15
CA VAL A 180 1.19 6.42 -0.90
C VAL A 180 1.66 6.29 0.56
N GLY A 181 2.41 7.26 1.05
CA GLY A 181 2.88 7.30 2.44
C GLY A 181 1.73 7.44 3.42
N LYS A 182 0.76 8.33 3.16
CA LYS A 182 -0.40 8.55 4.05
C LYS A 182 -1.26 7.29 4.22
N LEU A 183 -1.41 6.50 3.17
CA LEU A 183 -2.10 5.21 3.26
C LEU A 183 -1.30 4.16 4.01
N ALA A 184 0.02 4.12 3.81
CA ALA A 184 0.88 3.26 4.61
C ALA A 184 0.71 3.56 6.11
N LEU A 185 0.57 4.84 6.48
CA LEU A 185 0.27 5.24 7.86
C LEU A 185 -1.11 4.75 8.32
N TYR A 186 -2.15 4.90 7.50
CA TYR A 186 -3.48 4.42 7.86
C TYR A 186 -3.54 2.91 8.09
N VAL A 187 -2.81 2.11 7.30
CA VAL A 187 -2.73 0.65 7.49
C VAL A 187 -1.89 0.29 8.72
N ALA A 188 -0.76 0.99 8.92
CA ALA A 188 0.15 0.74 10.03
C ALA A 188 -0.47 1.11 11.39
N LEU A 189 -1.13 2.26 11.48
CA LEU A 189 -1.65 2.84 12.71
C LEU A 189 -3.15 2.57 12.94
N GLY A 190 -3.93 2.45 11.87
CA GLY A 190 -5.40 2.32 11.93
C GLY A 190 -5.93 0.89 11.74
N GLU A 191 -5.06 -0.08 11.46
CA GLU A 191 -5.44 -1.49 11.22
C GLU A 191 -6.45 -1.73 10.07
N PHE A 192 -6.52 -0.81 9.11
CA PHE A 192 -7.41 -0.95 7.94
C PHE A 192 -6.70 -1.62 6.75
N SER A 193 -7.44 -2.38 5.93
CA SER A 193 -7.01 -2.78 4.58
C SER A 193 -7.39 -1.67 3.60
N LEU A 194 -6.41 -0.98 3.00
CA LEU A 194 -6.65 0.26 2.25
C LEU A 194 -6.00 0.27 0.87
N VAL A 195 -6.51 1.14 0.01
CA VAL A 195 -6.02 1.38 -1.35
C VAL A 195 -5.66 2.84 -1.54
N GLY A 196 -4.68 3.10 -2.40
CA GLY A 196 -4.30 4.45 -2.80
C GLY A 196 -4.59 4.77 -4.23
N VAL A 197 -5.26 5.91 -4.42
CA VAL A 197 -5.57 6.46 -5.74
C VAL A 197 -5.04 7.88 -5.75
N CYS A 198 -3.99 8.12 -6.51
CA CYS A 198 -3.52 9.47 -6.76
C CYS A 198 -4.26 10.04 -7.98
N LEU A 199 -4.62 11.32 -7.93
CA LEU A 199 -4.91 12.04 -9.15
C LEU A 199 -3.62 12.70 -9.61
N TYR A 200 -3.45 12.91 -10.90
CA TYR A 200 -2.32 13.69 -11.38
C TYR A 200 -2.86 14.86 -12.17
N ASN A 201 -2.67 16.06 -11.64
CA ASN A 201 -2.98 17.28 -12.34
C ASN A 201 -1.72 17.79 -13.03
N TRP A 202 -1.79 18.00 -14.33
CA TRP A 202 -0.85 18.90 -15.00
C TRP A 202 -1.66 19.84 -15.87
N MET A 203 -1.38 21.13 -15.67
CA MET A 203 -1.90 22.31 -16.36
C MET A 203 -3.16 22.97 -15.78
N LEU A 204 -2.90 23.96 -14.92
CA LEU A 204 -3.53 25.29 -14.82
C LEU A 204 -4.64 25.59 -15.85
N GLU A 205 -5.86 25.09 -15.63
CA GLU A 205 -7.09 25.80 -16.01
C GLU A 205 -8.22 25.52 -15.00
N ARG A 206 -8.25 26.38 -13.97
CA ARG A 206 -9.36 26.70 -13.06
C ARG A 206 -9.92 25.58 -12.15
N ILE A 207 -9.88 25.93 -10.86
CA ILE A 207 -10.56 25.40 -9.67
C ILE A 207 -11.91 24.71 -9.93
N THR A 208 -12.73 25.19 -10.87
CA THR A 208 -14.03 24.61 -11.21
C THR A 208 -13.96 23.19 -11.81
N ARG A 209 -12.90 22.83 -12.53
CA ARG A 209 -12.74 21.48 -13.12
C ARG A 209 -12.21 20.47 -12.11
N SER A 210 -11.33 20.89 -11.20
CA SER A 210 -10.84 20.04 -10.10
C SER A 210 -11.97 19.65 -9.16
N PHE A 211 -12.86 20.59 -8.79
CA PHE A 211 -14.05 20.27 -8.00
C PHE A 211 -14.98 19.28 -8.72
N TRP A 212 -15.15 19.41 -10.04
CA TRP A 212 -15.96 18.48 -10.82
C TRP A 212 -15.35 17.07 -10.87
N LEU A 213 -14.03 16.96 -11.07
CA LEU A 213 -13.32 15.69 -11.08
C LEU A 213 -13.36 15.01 -9.69
N ILE A 214 -13.17 15.78 -8.63
CA ILE A 214 -13.30 15.30 -7.24
C ILE A 214 -14.73 14.83 -6.98
N GLN A 215 -15.74 15.60 -7.40
CA GLN A 215 -17.14 15.22 -7.24
C GLN A 215 -17.46 13.93 -8.00
N ILE A 216 -16.99 13.79 -9.24
CA ILE A 216 -17.11 12.55 -10.01
C ILE A 216 -16.43 11.39 -9.31
N MET A 217 -15.24 11.60 -8.75
CA MET A 217 -14.55 10.56 -8.01
C MET A 217 -15.31 10.14 -6.76
N LEU A 218 -15.93 11.08 -6.04
CA LEU A 218 -16.79 10.79 -4.90
C LEU A 218 -18.05 10.02 -5.34
N ASP A 219 -18.66 10.41 -6.46
CA ASP A 219 -19.87 9.78 -6.98
C ASP A 219 -19.58 8.39 -7.59
N LEU A 220 -18.42 8.23 -8.24
CA LEU A 220 -17.92 6.95 -8.72
C LEU A 220 -17.51 6.03 -7.58
N ASN A 221 -16.87 6.55 -6.53
CA ASN A 221 -16.57 5.77 -5.32
C ASN A 221 -17.86 5.23 -4.68
N LYS A 222 -18.92 6.06 -4.61
CA LYS A 222 -20.25 5.59 -4.17
C LYS A 222 -20.82 4.50 -5.09
N LYS A 223 -20.61 4.60 -6.39
CA LYS A 223 -21.15 3.68 -7.40
C LYS A 223 -20.39 2.35 -7.48
N GLU A 224 -19.05 2.38 -7.44
CA GLU A 224 -18.18 1.22 -7.61
C GLU A 224 -17.91 0.51 -6.27
N TYR A 225 -17.72 1.28 -5.19
CA TYR A 225 -17.34 0.76 -3.88
C TYR A 225 -18.43 0.96 -2.80
N GLY A 226 -19.65 1.34 -3.21
CA GLY A 226 -20.85 1.26 -2.37
C GLY A 226 -20.99 2.34 -1.28
N GLY A 227 -20.18 3.39 -1.31
CA GLY A 227 -20.36 4.59 -0.46
C GLY A 227 -20.17 4.37 1.05
N ARG A 228 -19.54 3.26 1.46
CA ARG A 228 -19.24 2.93 2.86
C ARG A 228 -17.86 3.45 3.23
N ILE A 229 -17.78 4.72 3.64
CA ILE A 229 -16.66 5.28 4.41
C ILE A 229 -17.10 5.41 5.86
#